data_AF-A0A7R9MM75-F1
#
_entry.id   AF-A0A7R9MM75-F1
#
_cell.length_a   1.000
_cell.length_b   1.000
_cell.length_c   1.000
_cell.angle_alpha   90.00
_cell.angle_beta   90.00
_cell.angle_gamma   90.00
#
_symmetry.space_group_name_H-M   'P 1'
#
loop_
_entity.id
_entity.type
_entity.pdbx_description
1 polymer ?
#
loop_
_entity_poly.entity_id
_entity_poly.type
_entity_poly.pdbx_seq_one_letter_code
_entity_poly.pdbx_strand_id
1 'polypeptide(L)'
;MPWFETKETNPDKGKWGQHWTMKNMNPDIKDASGKRQIASHFYPLIDLYASGDSHVVDWQLGLMKLSGVTGVLIDWPGTANVWDYPGNAANCEAIIKGCQRVGLEYAIVYEDHNLGMARDAHMLNVTIIEQGKADMVYLRDKHMVNSVLSHDTTTHIPNLMESNGKLSGVTGVLIDWPGTANVWDYPGNAANCEAIIKGCQRVGL
;
A
#
# COMPACT_ATOMS: atom_id res chain seq x y z
N MET A 1 -3.67 -2.68 -1.74
CA MET A 1 -2.98 -1.98 -2.85
C MET A 1 -3.96 -1.12 -3.66
N PRO A 2 -3.57 0.07 -4.14
CA PRO A 2 -4.38 0.89 -5.04
C PRO A 2 -4.10 0.59 -6.53
N TRP A 3 -4.64 -0.54 -7.00
CA TRP A 3 -4.27 -1.18 -8.27
C TRP A 3 -5.42 -1.32 -9.30
N PHE A 4 -6.51 -0.58 -9.15
CA PHE A 4 -7.62 -0.62 -10.09
C PHE A 4 -7.47 0.47 -11.15
N GLU A 5 -7.73 0.14 -12.42
CA GLU A 5 -7.61 1.09 -13.54
C GLU A 5 -8.78 0.95 -14.51
N THR A 6 -9.33 2.08 -14.97
CA THR A 6 -10.28 2.09 -16.08
C THR A 6 -9.54 2.04 -17.42
N LYS A 7 -10.28 1.96 -18.54
CA LYS A 7 -9.70 2.01 -19.89
C LYS A 7 -8.93 3.30 -20.17
N GLU A 8 -9.35 4.39 -19.54
CA GLU A 8 -8.80 5.73 -19.72
C GLU A 8 -7.51 5.90 -18.92
N THR A 9 -7.42 5.32 -17.72
CA THR A 9 -6.31 5.51 -16.80
C THR A 9 -5.22 4.44 -16.96
N ASN A 10 -5.57 3.25 -17.44
CA ASN A 10 -4.60 2.18 -17.74
C ASN A 10 -3.47 2.70 -18.67
N PRO A 11 -2.19 2.39 -18.37
CA PRO A 11 -1.07 2.67 -19.27
C PRO A 11 -1.26 2.08 -20.68
N ASP A 12 -1.87 0.90 -20.78
CA ASP A 12 -2.28 0.28 -22.05
C ASP A 12 -3.66 0.80 -22.46
N LYS A 13 -3.67 1.99 -23.08
CA LYS A 13 -4.89 2.77 -23.36
C LYS A 13 -5.95 1.94 -24.08
N GLY A 14 -7.17 2.03 -23.57
CA GLY A 14 -8.32 1.31 -24.12
C GLY A 14 -8.52 -0.09 -23.54
N LYS A 15 -7.66 -0.56 -22.62
CA LYS A 15 -7.84 -1.82 -21.90
C LYS A 15 -8.19 -1.61 -20.43
N TRP A 16 -9.07 -2.46 -19.90
CA TRP A 16 -9.35 -2.49 -18.47
C TRP A 16 -8.11 -2.91 -17.67
N GLY A 17 -7.92 -2.34 -16.48
CA GLY A 17 -6.86 -2.75 -15.56
C GLY A 17 -6.96 -4.23 -15.20
N GLN A 18 -5.81 -4.88 -15.02
CA GLN A 18 -5.73 -6.33 -14.75
C GLN A 18 -6.55 -6.74 -13.52
N HIS A 19 -6.69 -5.89 -12.52
CA HIS A 19 -7.44 -6.20 -11.30
C HIS A 19 -8.96 -6.20 -11.48
N TRP A 20 -9.48 -5.60 -12.56
CA TRP A 20 -10.89 -5.76 -12.93
C TRP A 20 -11.14 -7.02 -13.76
N THR A 21 -10.15 -7.49 -14.51
CA THR A 21 -10.29 -8.62 -15.45
C THR A 21 -9.82 -9.95 -14.86
N MET A 22 -8.79 -9.91 -14.02
CA MET A 22 -7.94 -11.04 -13.65
C MET A 22 -7.71 -11.95 -14.87
N LYS A 23 -7.96 -13.26 -14.75
CA LYS A 23 -7.78 -14.22 -15.84
C LYS A 23 -8.98 -14.31 -16.80
N ASN A 24 -10.20 -14.21 -16.29
CA ASN A 24 -11.40 -14.73 -16.98
C ASN A 24 -12.55 -13.72 -17.10
N MET A 25 -12.38 -12.47 -16.66
CA MET A 25 -13.46 -11.47 -16.65
C MET A 25 -13.23 -10.41 -17.71
N ASN A 26 -14.32 -9.94 -18.32
CA ASN A 26 -14.30 -8.91 -19.33
C ASN A 26 -15.33 -7.81 -19.02
N PRO A 27 -14.91 -6.66 -18.47
CA PRO A 27 -15.84 -5.60 -18.09
C PRO A 27 -16.56 -4.90 -19.24
N ASP A 28 -16.22 -5.19 -20.50
CA ASP A 28 -17.02 -4.76 -21.65
C ASP A 28 -18.31 -5.57 -21.81
N ILE A 29 -18.37 -6.77 -21.22
CA ILE A 29 -19.57 -7.59 -21.19
C ILE A 29 -20.43 -7.16 -20.01
N LYS A 30 -21.70 -6.83 -20.28
CA LYS A 30 -22.70 -6.50 -19.27
C LYS A 30 -23.81 -7.55 -19.23
N ASP A 31 -24.31 -7.83 -18.04
CA ASP A 31 -25.51 -8.65 -17.87
C ASP A 31 -26.80 -7.84 -18.10
N ALA A 32 -27.95 -8.50 -17.98
CA ALA A 32 -29.26 -7.88 -18.17
C ALA A 32 -29.58 -6.77 -17.14
N SER A 33 -28.89 -6.75 -16.00
CA SER A 33 -29.00 -5.68 -14.99
C SER A 33 -28.07 -4.49 -15.28
N GLY A 34 -27.24 -4.59 -16.32
CA GLY A 34 -26.26 -3.57 -16.69
C GLY A 34 -24.92 -3.69 -15.95
N LYS A 35 -24.76 -4.69 -15.07
CA LYS A 35 -23.51 -4.94 -14.34
C LYS A 35 -22.46 -5.56 -15.25
N ARG A 36 -21.23 -5.06 -15.15
CA ARG A 36 -20.08 -5.56 -15.92
C ARG A 36 -19.55 -6.87 -15.35
N GLN A 37 -19.02 -7.75 -16.19
CA GLN A 37 -18.27 -8.90 -15.69
C GLN A 37 -16.93 -8.44 -15.10
N ILE A 38 -16.74 -8.65 -13.80
CA ILE A 38 -15.55 -8.23 -13.06
C ILE A 38 -14.99 -9.36 -12.21
N ALA A 39 -13.71 -9.26 -11.87
CA ALA A 39 -13.02 -10.19 -11.01
C ALA A 39 -13.32 -9.97 -9.51
N SER A 40 -14.60 -9.92 -9.16
CA SER A 40 -15.08 -9.79 -7.79
C SER A 40 -16.46 -10.45 -7.63
N HIS A 41 -16.70 -11.05 -6.47
CA HIS A 41 -18.04 -11.53 -6.10
C HIS A 41 -18.97 -10.38 -5.69
N PHE A 42 -18.43 -9.23 -5.32
CA PHE A 42 -19.18 -8.04 -4.93
C PHE A 42 -19.00 -6.93 -5.96
N TYR A 43 -20.10 -6.25 -6.28
CA TYR A 43 -20.09 -5.14 -7.22
C TYR A 43 -19.89 -3.81 -6.47
N PRO A 44 -18.89 -2.99 -6.82
CA PRO A 44 -18.68 -1.69 -6.18
C PRO A 44 -19.88 -0.76 -6.36
N LEU A 45 -20.23 0.00 -5.32
CA LEU A 45 -21.34 0.96 -5.38
C LEU A 45 -21.12 2.05 -6.43
N ILE A 46 -19.86 2.46 -6.63
CA ILE A 46 -19.45 3.52 -7.56
C ILE A 46 -19.05 2.99 -8.94
N ASP A 47 -19.46 1.76 -9.27
CA ASP A 47 -19.03 1.04 -10.48
C ASP A 47 -17.50 0.85 -10.53
N LEU A 48 -16.96 0.40 -11.67
CA LEU A 48 -15.51 0.25 -11.86
C LEU A 48 -14.83 1.62 -11.86
N TYR A 49 -13.78 1.74 -11.05
CA TYR A 49 -13.06 2.99 -10.83
C TYR A 49 -11.56 2.84 -11.10
N ALA A 50 -10.87 3.97 -11.17
CA ALA A 50 -9.42 4.06 -11.15
C ALA A 50 -8.94 4.45 -9.74
N SER A 51 -7.93 3.77 -9.22
CA SER A 51 -7.43 3.97 -7.86
C SER A 51 -6.74 5.33 -7.66
N GLY A 52 -6.23 5.94 -8.73
CA GLY A 52 -5.63 7.28 -8.70
C GLY A 52 -6.59 8.43 -8.96
N ASP A 53 -7.88 8.17 -9.27
CA ASP A 53 -8.86 9.22 -9.52
C ASP A 53 -9.13 10.00 -8.23
N SER A 54 -8.95 11.34 -8.28
CA SER A 54 -9.05 12.18 -7.09
C SER A 54 -10.45 12.18 -6.47
N HIS A 55 -11.52 12.08 -7.27
CA HIS A 55 -12.88 12.02 -6.75
C HIS A 55 -13.15 10.69 -6.08
N VAL A 56 -12.64 9.59 -6.64
CA VAL A 56 -12.72 8.25 -6.03
C VAL A 56 -11.96 8.22 -4.71
N VAL A 57 -10.73 8.75 -4.69
CA VAL A 57 -9.91 8.83 -3.47
C VAL A 57 -10.62 9.66 -2.40
N ASP A 58 -11.07 10.88 -2.73
CA ASP A 58 -11.74 11.75 -1.75
C ASP A 58 -13.04 11.12 -1.23
N TRP A 59 -13.80 10.43 -2.09
CA TRP A 59 -15.00 9.70 -1.69
C TRP A 59 -14.68 8.55 -0.73
N GLN A 60 -13.71 7.68 -1.07
CA GLN A 60 -13.34 6.54 -0.23
C GLN A 60 -12.77 6.98 1.13
N LEU A 61 -11.88 7.98 1.13
CA LEU A 61 -11.31 8.53 2.36
C LEU A 61 -12.35 9.28 3.20
N GLY A 62 -13.29 9.98 2.55
CA GLY A 62 -14.43 10.60 3.23
C GLY A 62 -15.31 9.57 3.94
N LEU A 63 -15.60 8.44 3.29
CA LEU A 63 -16.32 7.32 3.93
C LEU A 63 -15.57 6.75 5.13
N MET A 64 -14.25 6.55 5.00
CA MET A 64 -13.41 6.11 6.12
C MET A 64 -13.55 7.07 7.30
N LYS A 65 -13.42 8.37 7.06
CA LYS A 65 -13.55 9.40 8.10
C LYS A 65 -14.94 9.41 8.75
N LEU A 66 -16.00 9.29 7.97
CA LEU A 66 -17.38 9.21 8.48
C LEU A 66 -17.63 7.94 9.31
N SER A 67 -16.92 6.85 9.01
CA SER A 67 -16.98 5.61 9.79
C SER A 67 -16.12 5.61 11.06
N GLY A 68 -15.41 6.71 11.34
CA GLY A 68 -14.55 6.85 12.53
C GLY A 68 -13.15 6.28 12.35
N VAL A 69 -12.74 5.91 11.12
CA VAL A 69 -11.35 5.54 10.81
C VAL A 69 -10.48 6.79 10.89
N THR A 70 -9.32 6.68 11.54
CA THR A 70 -8.37 7.79 11.75
C THR A 70 -7.13 7.73 10.87
N GLY A 71 -6.84 6.57 10.27
CA GLY A 71 -5.69 6.42 9.38
C GLY A 71 -5.81 5.25 8.41
N VAL A 72 -4.92 5.25 7.41
CA VAL A 72 -4.94 4.29 6.29
C VAL A 72 -3.60 3.57 6.17
N LEU A 73 -3.63 2.25 6.06
CA LEU A 73 -2.46 1.45 5.67
C LEU A 73 -2.42 1.36 4.14
N ILE A 74 -1.39 1.93 3.53
CA ILE A 74 -1.22 2.01 2.08
C ILE A 74 -0.20 0.97 1.66
N ASP A 75 -0.70 -0.14 1.15
CA ASP A 75 0.05 -1.16 0.44
C ASP A 75 0.71 -0.56 -0.82
N TRP A 76 2.04 -0.48 -0.77
CA TRP A 76 2.91 0.28 -1.67
C TRP A 76 3.88 -0.66 -2.41
N PRO A 77 3.92 -0.58 -3.76
CA PRO A 77 4.50 -1.64 -4.58
C PRO A 77 6.03 -1.60 -4.75
N GLY A 78 6.73 -0.57 -4.25
CA GLY A 78 8.12 -0.31 -4.60
C GLY A 78 8.29 0.73 -5.71
N THR A 79 9.55 1.08 -6.04
CA THR A 79 9.88 1.99 -7.16
C THR A 79 10.35 1.28 -8.43
N ALA A 80 10.41 -0.06 -8.42
CA ALA A 80 10.83 -0.84 -9.58
C ALA A 80 9.92 -0.59 -10.79
N ASN A 81 10.52 -0.31 -11.95
CA ASN A 81 9.79 -0.05 -13.19
C ASN A 81 9.38 -1.36 -13.89
N VAL A 82 8.46 -2.10 -13.27
CA VAL A 82 8.03 -3.44 -13.69
C VAL A 82 6.51 -3.50 -13.72
N TRP A 83 5.95 -4.10 -14.77
CA TRP A 83 4.50 -4.28 -14.97
C TRP A 83 3.67 -3.01 -14.68
N ASP A 84 2.72 -3.11 -13.76
CA ASP A 84 1.83 -2.05 -13.29
C ASP A 84 2.34 -1.33 -12.04
N TYR A 85 3.51 -1.71 -11.50
CA TYR A 85 4.06 -1.14 -10.27
C TYR A 85 4.21 0.38 -10.31
N PRO A 86 4.66 1.01 -11.42
CA PRO A 86 4.70 2.47 -11.51
C PRO A 86 3.33 3.13 -11.37
N GLY A 87 2.29 2.52 -11.95
CA GLY A 87 0.91 3.00 -11.84
C GLY A 87 0.40 2.87 -10.41
N ASN A 88 0.61 1.70 -9.80
CA ASN A 88 0.24 1.43 -8.41
C ASN A 88 0.95 2.39 -7.45
N ALA A 89 2.23 2.70 -7.67
CA ALA A 89 2.97 3.69 -6.89
C ALA A 89 2.39 5.10 -7.06
N ALA A 90 2.05 5.52 -8.28
CA ALA A 90 1.39 6.80 -8.54
C ALA A 90 0.01 6.89 -7.84
N ASN A 91 -0.74 5.79 -7.79
CA ASN A 91 -2.01 5.73 -7.09
C ASN A 91 -1.83 5.82 -5.56
N CYS A 92 -0.81 5.20 -4.98
CA CYS A 92 -0.44 5.40 -3.57
C CYS A 92 -0.20 6.88 -3.28
N GLU A 93 0.51 7.59 -4.14
CA GLU A 93 0.77 9.03 -4.00
C GLU A 93 -0.51 9.87 -4.05
N ALA A 94 -1.50 9.48 -4.87
CA ALA A 94 -2.81 10.12 -4.91
C ALA A 94 -3.56 9.94 -3.58
N ILE A 95 -3.50 8.75 -2.98
CA ILE A 95 -4.09 8.45 -1.67
C ILE A 95 -3.38 9.23 -0.56
N ILE A 96 -2.06 9.28 -0.53
CA ILE A 96 -1.29 10.06 0.47
C ILE A 96 -1.71 11.54 0.43
N LYS A 97 -1.80 12.12 -0.77
CA LYS A 97 -2.31 13.49 -0.94
C LYS A 97 -3.77 13.61 -0.47
N GLY A 98 -4.59 12.58 -0.71
CA GLY A 98 -5.96 12.51 -0.22
C GLY A 98 -6.04 12.53 1.30
N CYS A 99 -5.26 11.69 1.98
CA CYS A 99 -5.18 11.63 3.44
C CYS A 99 -4.83 13.00 4.03
N GLN A 100 -3.86 13.71 3.44
CA GLN A 100 -3.51 15.08 3.83
C GLN A 100 -4.69 16.06 3.67
N ARG A 101 -5.45 15.98 2.56
CA ARG A 101 -6.63 16.83 2.33
C ARG A 101 -7.74 16.59 3.35
N VAL A 102 -8.00 15.32 3.68
CA VAL A 102 -9.11 14.96 4.57
C VAL A 102 -8.70 14.89 6.05
N GLY A 103 -7.42 15.05 6.37
CA GLY A 103 -6.89 14.94 7.73
C GLY A 103 -6.94 13.53 8.30
N LEU A 104 -6.68 12.52 7.47
CA LEU A 104 -6.41 11.14 7.91
C LEU A 104 -4.90 10.93 8.00
N GLU A 105 -4.47 10.16 8.99
CA GLU A 105 -3.10 9.67 9.06
C GLU A 105 -2.88 8.56 8.03
N TYR A 106 -1.62 8.24 7.72
CA TYR A 106 -1.30 7.11 6.86
C TYR A 106 -0.01 6.43 7.30
N ALA A 107 0.10 5.14 7.00
CA ALA A 107 1.34 4.38 7.06
C ALA A 107 1.51 3.59 5.75
N ILE A 108 2.76 3.30 5.41
CA ILE A 108 3.11 2.54 4.20
C ILE A 108 3.33 1.08 4.57
N VAL A 109 2.68 0.17 3.85
CA VAL A 109 2.94 -1.27 3.89
C VAL A 109 3.75 -1.62 2.65
N TYR A 110 5.00 -2.01 2.83
CA TYR A 110 5.90 -2.27 1.70
C TYR A 110 5.69 -3.67 1.14
N GLU A 111 5.26 -3.77 -0.11
CA GLU A 111 5.05 -5.06 -0.80
C GLU A 111 6.39 -5.64 -1.29
N ASP A 112 7.16 -6.22 -0.37
CA ASP A 112 8.47 -6.81 -0.67
C ASP A 112 8.40 -8.02 -1.61
N HIS A 113 7.24 -8.68 -1.70
CA HIS A 113 6.97 -9.76 -2.65
C HIS A 113 7.21 -9.33 -4.10
N ASN A 114 6.90 -8.07 -4.44
CA ASN A 114 7.06 -7.53 -5.79
C ASN A 114 8.50 -7.61 -6.30
N LEU A 115 9.48 -7.38 -5.42
CA LEU A 115 10.89 -7.53 -5.79
C LEU A 115 11.26 -8.98 -6.07
N GLY A 116 10.68 -9.91 -5.32
CA GLY A 116 10.84 -11.35 -5.57
C GLY A 116 10.28 -11.75 -6.94
N MET A 117 9.07 -11.32 -7.26
CA MET A 117 8.44 -11.57 -8.55
C MET A 117 9.23 -10.95 -9.71
N ALA A 118 9.65 -9.69 -9.57
CA ALA A 118 10.42 -9.00 -10.60
C ALA A 118 11.79 -9.64 -10.84
N ARG A 119 12.46 -10.12 -9.79
CA ARG A 119 13.69 -10.91 -9.90
C ARG A 119 13.44 -12.22 -10.66
N ASP A 120 12.42 -12.96 -10.27
CA ASP A 120 12.12 -14.27 -10.86
C ASP A 120 11.72 -14.16 -12.34
N ALA A 121 11.14 -13.02 -12.73
CA ALA A 121 10.87 -12.66 -14.12
C ALA A 121 12.09 -12.09 -14.89
N HIS A 122 13.25 -11.97 -14.25
CA HIS A 122 14.46 -11.33 -14.80
C HIS A 122 14.25 -9.88 -15.26
N MET A 123 13.38 -9.14 -14.57
CA MET A 123 13.01 -7.75 -14.90
C MET A 123 13.70 -6.69 -14.02
N LEU A 124 14.54 -7.12 -13.08
CA LEU A 124 15.38 -6.22 -12.28
C LEU A 124 16.79 -6.12 -12.85
N ASN A 125 17.30 -4.89 -12.92
CA ASN A 125 18.68 -4.59 -13.34
C ASN A 125 19.68 -4.58 -12.17
N VAL A 126 19.19 -4.72 -10.94
CA VAL A 126 19.95 -4.74 -9.69
C VAL A 126 19.45 -5.89 -8.81
N THR A 127 20.17 -6.21 -7.75
CA THR A 127 19.70 -7.20 -6.77
C THR A 127 18.45 -6.71 -6.03
N ILE A 128 17.65 -7.64 -5.50
CA ILE A 128 16.47 -7.30 -4.68
C ILE A 128 16.85 -6.48 -3.44
N ILE A 129 18.07 -6.66 -2.91
CA ILE A 129 18.55 -5.89 -1.76
C ILE A 129 18.90 -4.46 -2.17
N GLU A 130 19.56 -4.27 -3.31
CA GLU A 130 19.87 -2.93 -3.84
C GLU A 130 18.59 -2.16 -4.18
N GLN A 131 17.63 -2.80 -4.86
CA GLN A 131 16.34 -2.18 -5.15
C GLN A 131 15.56 -1.85 -3.86
N GLY A 132 15.52 -2.79 -2.91
CA GLY A 132 14.86 -2.55 -1.62
C GLY A 132 15.49 -1.40 -0.85
N LYS A 133 16.81 -1.24 -0.87
CA LYS A 133 17.48 -0.07 -0.27
C LYS A 133 17.10 1.24 -0.97
N ALA A 134 17.02 1.24 -2.31
CA ALA A 134 16.58 2.41 -3.06
C ALA A 134 15.12 2.79 -2.72
N ASP A 135 14.25 1.79 -2.56
CA ASP A 135 12.86 1.98 -2.14
C ASP A 135 12.77 2.60 -0.73
N MET A 136 13.59 2.13 0.22
CA MET A 136 13.66 2.74 1.56
C MET A 136 14.15 4.18 1.53
N VAL A 137 15.16 4.49 0.71
CA VAL A 137 15.65 5.86 0.52
C VAL A 137 14.55 6.75 -0.06
N TYR A 138 13.81 6.26 -1.05
CA TYR A 138 12.67 6.99 -1.62
C TYR A 138 11.60 7.30 -0.58
N LEU A 139 11.19 6.29 0.21
CA LEU A 139 10.19 6.47 1.27
C LEU A 139 10.67 7.45 2.34
N ARG A 140 11.93 7.34 2.76
CA ARG A 140 12.55 8.28 3.69
C ARG A 140 12.43 9.71 3.18
N ASP A 141 12.96 9.96 1.99
CA ASP A 141 13.17 11.31 1.48
C ASP A 141 11.83 11.99 1.15
N LYS A 142 10.82 11.21 0.78
CA LYS A 142 9.52 11.74 0.34
C LYS A 142 8.45 11.76 1.41
N HIS A 143 8.35 10.69 2.20
CA HIS A 143 7.20 10.44 3.06
C HIS A 143 7.53 10.44 4.54
N MET A 144 8.74 10.02 4.95
CA MET A 144 9.09 9.97 6.38
C MET A 144 9.47 11.32 7.00
N VAL A 145 9.73 12.35 6.19
CA VAL A 145 9.83 13.74 6.68
C VAL A 145 8.44 14.33 7.00
N ASN A 146 7.38 13.74 6.45
CA ASN A 146 5.99 14.24 6.54
C ASN A 146 5.01 13.19 7.14
N SER A 147 5.49 12.05 7.63
CA SER A 147 4.66 10.99 8.22
C SER A 147 4.46 11.27 9.70
N VAL A 148 3.31 11.83 10.06
CA VAL A 148 2.93 12.06 11.46
C VAL A 148 2.02 10.92 11.89
N LEU A 149 2.62 9.89 12.48
CA LEU A 149 2.00 9.11 13.55
C LEU A 149 2.68 9.55 14.85
N SER A 150 2.34 10.75 15.33
CA SER A 150 2.73 11.20 16.67
C SER A 150 1.48 11.32 17.52
N HIS A 151 1.11 10.22 18.18
CA HIS A 151 0.20 10.28 19.32
C HIS A 151 1.00 10.04 20.59
N ASP A 152 1.20 11.12 21.34
CA ASP A 152 1.81 11.19 22.67
C ASP A 152 3.27 10.71 22.81
N THR A 153 4.10 11.56 23.40
CA THR A 153 5.57 11.51 23.44
C THR A 153 6.19 10.37 24.27
N THR A 154 5.46 9.29 24.52
CA THR A 154 5.89 8.14 25.36
C THR A 154 5.73 6.78 24.68
N THR A 155 5.10 6.72 23.51
CA THR A 155 5.00 5.49 22.70
C THR A 155 5.16 5.84 21.23
N HIS A 156 6.41 6.06 20.81
CA HIS A 156 6.76 6.09 19.40
C HIS A 156 6.42 4.72 18.80
N ILE A 157 5.31 4.60 18.08
CA ILE A 157 5.09 3.52 17.14
C ILE A 157 5.99 3.87 15.94
N PRO A 158 7.11 3.19 15.72
CA PRO A 158 7.90 3.44 14.52
C PRO A 158 7.01 3.11 13.32
N ASN A 159 7.09 3.93 12.26
CA ASN A 159 6.52 3.64 10.96
C ASN A 159 6.66 2.15 10.64
N LEU A 160 5.55 1.41 10.70
CA LEU A 160 5.55 -0.05 10.71
C LEU A 160 5.86 -0.54 9.29
N MET A 161 7.14 -0.76 9.02
CA MET A 161 7.64 -1.43 7.82
C MET A 161 7.67 -2.93 8.10
N GLU A 162 6.59 -3.64 7.78
CA GLU A 162 6.59 -5.10 7.78
C GLU A 162 7.14 -5.60 6.43
N SER A 163 8.21 -6.42 6.48
CA SER A 163 8.71 -7.18 5.33
C SER A 163 8.75 -8.65 5.73
N ASN A 164 8.48 -9.57 4.81
CA ASN A 164 8.30 -11.00 5.07
C ASN A 164 9.64 -11.75 5.30
N GLY A 165 10.61 -11.13 5.98
CA GLY A 165 11.89 -11.74 6.39
C GLY A 165 12.90 -11.99 5.26
N LYS A 166 12.58 -11.67 4.00
CA LYS A 166 13.46 -11.89 2.83
C LYS A 166 14.50 -10.78 2.61
N LEU A 167 14.46 -9.71 3.40
CA LEU A 167 15.24 -8.47 3.21
C LEU A 167 16.18 -8.15 4.38
N SER A 168 16.74 -9.15 5.06
CA SER A 168 17.61 -8.96 6.24
C SER A 168 18.80 -7.98 6.02
N GLY A 169 19.24 -7.76 4.77
CA GLY A 169 20.30 -6.81 4.41
C GLY A 169 19.85 -5.36 4.12
N VAL A 170 18.55 -5.07 4.16
CA VAL A 170 17.98 -3.71 3.96
C VAL A 170 17.96 -2.90 5.27
N THR A 171 18.02 -3.59 6.41
CA THR A 171 18.02 -3.02 7.78
C THR A 171 19.12 -2.00 8.03
N GLY A 172 20.30 -2.17 7.41
CA GLY A 172 21.45 -1.27 7.59
C GLY A 172 21.21 0.19 7.16
N VAL A 173 20.23 0.45 6.30
CA VAL A 173 19.88 1.84 5.88
C VAL A 173 19.01 2.55 6.93
N LEU A 174 18.42 1.81 7.87
CA LEU A 174 17.54 2.34 8.93
C LEU A 174 18.27 2.57 10.27
N ILE A 175 19.51 2.08 10.43
CA ILE A 175 20.25 2.06 11.71
C ILE A 175 20.93 3.40 12.04
N ASP A 176 21.20 4.26 11.05
CA ASP A 176 21.90 5.55 11.26
C ASP A 176 20.95 6.74 11.57
N TRP A 177 19.73 6.49 12.07
CA TRP A 177 18.75 7.55 12.35
C TRP A 177 18.52 7.78 13.86
N PRO A 178 18.52 9.02 14.37
CA PRO A 178 18.10 9.31 15.74
C PRO A 178 16.58 9.10 15.92
N GLY A 179 16.18 7.92 16.39
CA GLY A 179 14.76 7.59 16.67
C GLY A 179 14.24 6.27 16.09
N THR A 180 15.05 5.50 15.36
CA THR A 180 14.66 4.16 14.91
C THR A 180 14.98 3.12 15.98
N ALA A 181 13.95 2.53 16.58
CA ALA A 181 14.11 1.27 17.32
C ALA A 181 14.18 0.12 16.29
N ASN A 182 15.20 -0.73 16.40
CA ASN A 182 15.38 -1.91 15.57
C ASN A 182 14.15 -2.81 15.66
N VAL A 183 13.37 -2.90 14.58
CA VAL A 183 12.19 -3.79 14.50
C VAL A 183 12.59 -5.27 14.55
N TRP A 184 13.87 -5.62 14.35
CA TRP A 184 14.28 -7.03 14.21
C TRP A 184 15.19 -7.57 15.30
N ASP A 185 15.69 -6.72 16.21
CA ASP A 185 16.69 -7.14 17.24
C ASP A 185 16.18 -7.07 18.69
N TYR A 186 14.88 -6.89 18.91
CA TYR A 186 14.32 -6.95 20.26
C TYR A 186 13.81 -8.35 20.61
N PRO A 187 14.37 -9.03 21.64
CA PRO A 187 13.89 -10.34 22.09
C PRO A 187 12.47 -10.32 22.71
N GLY A 188 11.75 -9.20 22.58
CA GLY A 188 10.37 -9.00 23.05
C GLY A 188 9.30 -8.96 21.94
N ASN A 189 9.64 -9.14 20.66
CA ASN A 189 8.66 -8.98 19.58
C ASN A 189 7.53 -10.02 19.57
N ALA A 190 7.77 -11.23 20.06
CA ALA A 190 6.68 -12.19 20.27
C ALA A 190 5.67 -11.66 21.30
N ALA A 191 6.14 -10.98 22.37
CA ALA A 191 5.28 -10.40 23.39
C ALA A 191 4.55 -9.13 22.93
N ASN A 192 5.14 -8.35 22.01
CA ASN A 192 4.51 -7.15 21.46
C ASN A 192 3.43 -7.47 20.43
N CYS A 193 3.65 -8.46 19.55
CA CYS A 193 2.59 -8.99 18.68
C CYS A 193 1.47 -9.63 19.51
N GLU A 194 1.82 -10.35 20.59
CA GLU A 194 0.85 -10.92 21.52
C GLU A 194 0.08 -9.84 22.31
N ALA A 195 0.70 -8.69 22.60
CA ALA A 195 0.03 -7.54 23.23
C ALA A 195 -0.94 -6.83 22.28
N ILE A 196 -0.63 -6.75 20.99
CA ILE A 196 -1.54 -6.24 19.94
C ILE A 196 -2.74 -7.20 19.78
N ILE A 197 -2.49 -8.51 19.71
CA ILE A 197 -3.54 -9.54 19.63
C ILE A 197 -4.42 -9.54 20.90
N LYS A 198 -3.82 -9.47 22.10
CA LYS A 198 -4.55 -9.40 23.38
C LYS A 198 -5.28 -8.06 23.56
N GLY A 199 -4.78 -6.98 22.95
CA GLY A 199 -5.44 -5.68 22.88
C GLY A 199 -6.72 -5.74 22.06
N CYS A 200 -6.66 -6.35 20.86
CA CYS A 200 -7.83 -6.61 20.02
C CYS A 200 -8.88 -7.50 20.73
N GLN A 201 -8.43 -8.54 21.45
CA GLN A 201 -9.34 -9.44 22.19
C GLN A 201 -10.03 -8.77 23.40
N ARG A 202 -9.45 -7.72 24.01
CA ARG A 202 -10.05 -6.99 25.14
C ARG A 202 -11.14 -5.99 24.73
N VAL A 203 -11.17 -5.56 23.46
CA VAL A 203 -12.22 -4.69 22.91
C VAL A 203 -13.36 -5.48 22.23
N GLY A 204 -13.33 -6.82 22.31
CA GLY A 204 -14.42 -7.67 21.83
C GLY A 204 -14.57 -7.73 20.31
N LEU A 205 -13.44 -7.75 19.58
CA LEU A 205 -13.37 -8.20 18.20
C LEU A 205 -12.66 -9.56 18.12
#